data_AF-A0A3N7EHZ3-F1
#
_entry.id   AF-A0A3N7EHZ3-F1
#
_cell.length_a   1.000
_cell.length_b   1.000
_cell.length_c   1.000
_cell.angle_alpha   90.00
_cell.angle_beta   90.00
_cell.angle_gamma   90.00
#
_symmetry.space_group_name_H-M   'P 1'
#
loop_
_entity.id
_entity.type
_entity.pdbx_description
1 polymer ?
#
loop_
_entity_poly.entity_id
_entity_poly.type
_entity_poly.pdbx_seq_one_letter_code
_entity_poly.pdbx_strand_id
1 'polypeptide(L)' 'MSIDETNLPTSRAQATEAGAVRYFNGEPCPAGHIAARYTLSGYCVECQRLATQAQKAAAKAKRGAK' A
#
# COMPACT_ATOMS: atom_id res chain seq x y z
N MET A 1 8.39 -14.29 21.15
CA MET A 1 8.15 -12.84 21.34
C MET A 1 7.03 -12.46 20.40
N SER A 2 5.90 -12.08 20.98
CA SER A 2 4.61 -11.88 20.33
C SER A 2 4.65 -10.75 19.29
N ILE A 3 4.18 -11.01 18.08
CA ILE A 3 3.76 -9.94 17.17
C ILE A 3 2.23 -9.97 17.14
N ASP A 4 1.64 -9.01 17.83
CA ASP A 4 0.20 -8.84 17.96
C ASP A 4 -0.34 -8.28 16.64
N GLU A 5 -0.80 -9.18 15.77
CA GLU A 5 -1.15 -8.90 14.37
C GLU A 5 -2.55 -8.28 14.19
N THR A 6 -3.18 -7.76 15.25
CA THR A 6 -4.62 -7.39 15.23
C THR A 6 -4.90 -5.89 15.37
N ASN A 7 -3.90 -5.04 15.56
CA ASN A 7 -4.14 -3.59 15.63
C ASN A 7 -3.61 -2.89 14.37
N LEU A 8 -4.39 -2.90 13.29
CA LEU A 8 -4.07 -2.08 12.11
C LEU A 8 -4.56 -0.65 12.35
N PRO A 9 -3.65 0.32 12.45
CA PRO A 9 -3.99 1.66 12.90
C PRO A 9 -4.77 2.46 11.86
N THR A 10 -5.72 3.26 12.33
CA THR A 10 -6.61 4.05 11.47
C THR A 10 -6.02 5.40 11.08
N SER A 11 -4.81 5.76 11.54
CA SER A 11 -4.18 7.04 11.19
C SER A 11 -2.68 6.89 11.03
N ARG A 12 -2.06 7.77 10.22
CA ARG A 12 -0.62 7.80 9.96
C ARG A 12 0.19 7.88 11.25
N ALA A 13 -0.28 8.65 12.23
CA ALA A 13 0.38 8.78 13.54
C ALA A 13 0.46 7.42 14.26
N GLN A 14 -0.69 6.77 14.46
CA GLN A 14 -0.74 5.43 15.06
C GLN A 14 0.03 4.38 14.25
N ALA A 15 0.07 4.50 12.92
CA ALA A 15 0.83 3.59 12.07
C ALA A 15 2.34 3.70 12.24
N THR A 16 2.81 4.92 12.50
CA THR A 16 4.22 5.18 12.78
C THR A 16 4.59 4.63 14.16
N GLU A 17 3.72 4.80 15.15
CA GLU A 17 3.92 4.30 16.52
C GLU A 17 3.81 2.78 16.62
N ALA A 18 2.87 2.16 15.89
CA ALA A 18 2.67 0.72 15.88
C ALA A 18 3.68 -0.04 15.02
N GLY A 19 4.55 0.66 14.27
CA GLY A 19 5.44 0.03 13.29
C GLY A 19 4.68 -0.64 12.12
N ALA A 20 3.44 -0.21 11.88
CA ALA A 20 2.60 -0.78 10.84
C ALA A 20 2.99 -0.24 9.45
N VAL A 21 3.14 -1.15 8.50
CA VAL A 21 3.47 -0.81 7.10
C VAL A 21 2.26 -0.19 6.36
N ARG A 22 1.05 -0.35 6.92
CA ARG A 22 -0.22 -0.03 6.28
C ARG A 22 -1.18 0.59 7.30
N TYR A 23 -1.99 1.53 6.87
CA TYR A 23 -3.02 2.17 7.70
C TYR A 23 -4.29 2.42 6.89
N PHE A 24 -5.45 2.43 7.55
CA PHE A 24 -6.73 2.69 6.88
C PHE A 24 -7.55 3.69 7.67
N ASN A 25 -7.60 4.93 7.17
CA ASN A 25 -8.28 6.04 7.82
C ASN A 25 -9.74 6.24 7.38
N GLY A 26 -10.28 5.33 6.56
CA GLY A 26 -11.61 5.47 6.00
C GLY A 26 -11.74 6.57 4.94
N GLU A 27 -10.66 7.31 4.65
CA GLU A 27 -10.69 8.36 3.64
C GLU A 27 -10.47 7.77 2.25
N PRO A 28 -11.34 8.07 1.28
CA PRO A 28 -11.14 7.65 -0.10
C PRO A 28 -9.86 8.29 -0.65
N CYS A 29 -9.10 7.50 -1.40
CA CYS A 29 -8.01 8.01 -2.22
C CYS A 29 -8.54 9.10 -3.18
N PRO A 30 -7.72 10.07 -3.64
CA PRO A 30 -8.10 11.03 -4.69
C PRO A 30 -8.68 10.38 -5.97
N ALA A 31 -8.36 9.11 -6.24
CA ALA A 31 -8.93 8.33 -7.33
C ALA A 31 -10.28 7.64 -6.99
N GLY A 32 -10.82 7.83 -5.79
CA GLY A 32 -12.07 7.22 -5.32
C GLY A 32 -11.91 5.84 -4.67
N HIS A 33 -10.68 5.32 -4.50
CA HIS A 33 -10.46 4.01 -3.90
C HIS A 33 -10.59 4.04 -2.37
N ILE A 34 -11.43 3.16 -1.80
CA ILE A 34 -11.52 2.92 -0.36
C ILE A 34 -10.62 1.73 -0.02
N ALA A 35 -9.34 2.01 0.26
CA ALA A 35 -8.36 0.97 0.55
C ALA A 35 -7.31 1.45 1.55
N ALA A 36 -6.66 0.52 2.25
CA ALA A 36 -5.52 0.83 3.10
C ALA A 36 -4.41 1.54 2.29
N ARG A 37 -3.72 2.48 2.92
CA ARG A 37 -2.62 3.25 2.36
C ARG A 37 -1.32 2.79 2.99
N TYR A 38 -0.24 2.79 2.19
CA TYR A 38 1.09 2.51 2.69
C TYR A 38 1.63 3.71 3.47
N THR A 39 2.15 3.48 4.68
CA THR A 39 2.81 4.53 5.48
C THR A 39 4.04 5.08 4.78
N LEU A 40 4.81 4.21 4.11
CA LEU A 40 6.07 4.55 3.47
C LEU A 40 5.90 5.30 2.14
N SER A 41 4.96 4.85 1.31
CA SER A 41 4.82 5.34 -0.07
C SER A 41 3.63 6.29 -0.27
N GLY A 42 2.69 6.38 0.68
CA GLY A 42 1.50 7.23 0.58
C GLY A 42 0.45 6.76 -0.45
N TYR A 43 0.76 5.74 -1.24
CA TYR A 43 -0.16 5.14 -2.21
C TYR A 43 -1.20 4.25 -1.52
N CYS A 44 -2.40 4.24 -2.08
CA CYS A 44 -3.41 3.25 -1.74
C CYS A 44 -3.04 1.88 -2.30
N VAL A 45 -3.45 0.79 -1.65
CA VAL A 45 -3.16 -0.58 -2.12
C VAL A 45 -3.63 -0.80 -3.57
N GLU A 46 -4.80 -0.28 -3.93
CA GLU A 46 -5.32 -0.35 -5.30
C GLU A 46 -4.50 0.48 -6.29
N CYS A 47 -4.06 1.67 -5.90
CA CYS A 47 -3.21 2.55 -6.68
C CYS A 47 -1.87 1.86 -7.01
N GLN A 48 -1.27 1.26 -5.97
CA GLN A 48 -0.04 0.49 -6.07
C GLN A 48 -0.25 -0.71 -7.02
N ARG A 49 -1.40 -1.38 -6.92
CA ARG A 49 -1.75 -2.53 -7.76
C ARG A 49 -1.86 -2.13 -9.23
N LEU A 50 -2.56 -1.04 -9.53
CA LEU A 50 -2.70 -0.51 -10.89
C LEU A 50 -1.33 -0.13 -11.49
N ALA A 51 -0.53 0.63 -10.73
CA ALA A 51 0.82 1.01 -11.15
C ALA A 51 1.71 -0.22 -11.38
N THR A 52 1.67 -1.19 -10.47
CA THR A 52 2.44 -2.44 -10.60
C THR A 52 1.97 -3.26 -11.79
N GLN A 53 0.67 -3.30 -12.08
CA GLN A 53 0.14 -4.04 -13.22
C GLN A 53 0.61 -3.43 -14.54
N ALA A 54 0.56 -2.10 -14.67
CA ALA A 54 1.10 -1.37 -15.81
C ALA A 54 2.62 -1.60 -15.97
N GLN A 55 3.37 -1.53 -14.86
CA GLN A 55 4.81 -1.78 -14.85
C GLN A 55 5.14 -3.23 -15.18
N LYS A 56 4.37 -4.21 -14.71
CA LYS A 56 4.58 -5.64 -15.02
C LYS A 56 4.34 -5.93 -16.50
N ALA A 57 3.31 -5.32 -17.11
CA ALA A 57 3.08 -5.43 -18.55
C ALA A 57 4.29 -4.89 -19.34
N ALA A 58 4.81 -3.72 -18.96
CA ALA A 58 6.00 -3.14 -19.58
C ALA A 58 7.30 -3.93 -19.28
N ALA A 59 7.47 -4.43 -18.06
CA ALA A 59 8.65 -5.18 -17.64
C ALA A 59 8.70 -6.57 -18.28
N LYS A 60 7.56 -7.23 -18.51
CA LYS A 60 7.50 -8.51 -19.23
C LYS A 60 8.06 -8.38 -20.65
N ALA A 61 7.87 -7.23 -21.31
CA ALA A 61 8.48 -6.96 -22.61
C ALA A 61 10.01 -6.83 -22.54
N LYS A 62 10.56 -6.29 -21.43
CA LYS A 62 12.01 -6.12 -21.25
C LYS A 62 12.73 -7.37 -20.73
N ARG A 63 12.04 -8.24 -20.00
CA ARG A 63 12.63 -9.44 -19.37
C ARG A 63 12.98 -10.58 -20.35
N GLY A 64 12.63 -10.45 -21.63
CA GLY A 64 13.03 -11.37 -22.70
C GLY A 64 14.40 -11.07 -23.33
N ALA A 65 15.10 -10.02 -22.89
CA ALA A 65 16.44 -9.68 -23.36
C ALA A 65 17.50 -10.12 -22.33
N LYS A 66 17.67 -11.43 -22.14
CA LYS A 66 18.92 -11.99 -21.61
C LYS A 66 19.15 -13.38 -22.15
#